data_AF-V7D3N7-F1
#
_entry.id   AF-V7D3N7-F1
#
_cell.length_a   1.000
_cell.length_b   1.000
_cell.length_c   1.000
_cell.angle_alpha   90.00
_cell.angle_beta   90.00
_cell.angle_gamma   90.00
#
_symmetry.space_group_name_H-M   'P 1'
#
loop_
_entity.id
_entity.type
_entity.pdbx_description
1 polymer ?
#
loop_
_entity_poly.entity_id
_entity_poly.type
_entity_poly.pdbx_seq_one_letter_code
_entity_poly.pdbx_strand_id
1 'polypeptide(L)'
;ALQRLDGRDYVPGTHEDRSPIWPAGIHGSITHGKGWAAAVVAAEASCRGLGLDQEALLDDQRAERLMGEILTPPELERLDRSQLGLAVTLTFSLKESLFKTLYPLTRQRFYFEHAEVLDWSADGLARLRLLTNLSPQWRHGAELQGQFCLQDGHLLSLVSV
;
A
#
# COMPACT_ATOMS: atom_id res chain seq x y z
N ALA A 1 0.68 -9.35 -16.76
CA ALA A 1 -0.53 -9.15 -15.93
C ALA A 1 -1.75 -8.98 -16.83
N LEU A 2 -1.86 -7.90 -17.61
CA LEU A 2 -2.97 -7.64 -18.54
C LEU A 2 -3.26 -8.79 -19.52
N GLN A 3 -2.22 -9.29 -20.22
CA GLN A 3 -2.37 -10.43 -21.13
C GLN A 3 -2.96 -11.69 -20.46
N ARG A 4 -2.69 -11.89 -19.16
CA ARG A 4 -3.28 -13.02 -18.40
C ARG A 4 -4.72 -12.76 -17.96
N LEU A 5 -5.08 -11.48 -17.76
CA LEU A 5 -6.42 -11.11 -17.31
C LEU A 5 -7.43 -11.23 -18.46
N ASP A 6 -7.12 -10.70 -19.64
CA ASP A 6 -8.05 -10.69 -20.78
C ASP A 6 -7.40 -10.73 -22.17
N GLY A 7 -6.12 -11.12 -22.24
CA GLY A 7 -5.41 -11.28 -23.52
C GLY A 7 -4.93 -9.99 -24.16
N ARG A 8 -5.22 -8.80 -23.60
CA ARG A 8 -4.77 -7.54 -24.20
C ARG A 8 -3.25 -7.37 -24.11
N ASP A 9 -2.65 -6.95 -25.21
CA ASP A 9 -1.27 -6.47 -25.26
C ASP A 9 -1.27 -4.95 -25.16
N TYR A 10 -0.94 -4.43 -23.97
CA TYR A 10 -1.01 -3.01 -23.66
C TYR A 10 0.07 -2.65 -22.64
N VAL A 11 0.75 -1.54 -22.89
CA VAL A 11 1.73 -0.96 -21.97
C VAL A 11 1.10 0.28 -21.33
N PRO A 12 0.86 0.30 -20.00
CA PRO A 12 0.35 1.47 -19.31
C PRO A 12 1.18 2.72 -19.59
N GLY A 13 0.49 3.83 -19.87
CA GLY A 13 1.12 5.15 -19.94
C GLY A 13 1.40 5.71 -18.54
N THR A 14 1.87 6.96 -18.49
CA THR A 14 2.17 7.65 -17.23
C THR A 14 1.54 9.04 -17.24
N HIS A 15 0.76 9.37 -16.21
CA HIS A 15 0.25 10.72 -16.00
C HIS A 15 1.38 11.69 -15.58
N GLU A 16 1.13 13.00 -15.64
CA GLU A 16 2.10 14.02 -15.19
C GLU A 16 2.50 13.86 -13.71
N ASP A 17 1.57 13.36 -12.88
CA ASP A 17 1.81 13.06 -11.46
C ASP A 17 2.52 11.72 -11.20
N ARG A 18 2.93 11.03 -12.28
CA ARG A 18 3.57 9.71 -12.32
C ARG A 18 2.68 8.52 -11.98
N SER A 19 1.38 8.71 -11.80
CA SER A 19 0.46 7.57 -11.67
C SER A 19 0.30 6.83 -13.01
N PRO A 20 0.16 5.50 -13.00
CA PRO A 20 0.00 4.72 -14.23
C PRO A 20 -1.36 4.96 -14.89
N ILE A 21 -1.35 5.10 -16.23
CA ILE A 21 -2.55 5.19 -17.06
C ILE A 21 -2.96 3.76 -17.43
N TRP A 22 -3.96 3.24 -16.73
CA TRP A 22 -4.54 1.93 -17.02
C TRP A 22 -5.50 2.00 -18.21
N PRO A 23 -5.61 0.93 -19.02
CA PRO A 23 -6.61 0.88 -20.07
C PRO A 23 -8.01 0.82 -19.47
N ALA A 24 -9.01 1.25 -20.24
CA ALA A 24 -10.40 1.28 -19.77
C ALA A 24 -10.87 -0.09 -19.23
N GLY A 25 -11.66 -0.03 -18.15
CA GLY A 25 -12.20 -1.19 -17.45
C GLY A 25 -11.20 -1.95 -16.56
N ILE A 26 -9.99 -1.42 -16.37
CA ILE A 26 -8.93 -2.06 -15.58
C ILE A 26 -8.44 -1.12 -14.47
N HIS A 27 -8.29 -1.68 -13.27
CA HIS A 27 -7.47 -1.10 -12.22
C HIS A 27 -6.17 -1.87 -12.10
N GLY A 28 -5.12 -1.20 -11.63
CA GLY A 28 -3.88 -1.88 -11.32
C GLY A 28 -2.96 -1.05 -10.46
N SER A 29 -1.90 -1.71 -10.02
CA SER A 29 -0.82 -1.10 -9.27
C SER A 29 0.51 -1.69 -9.70
N ILE A 30 1.56 -0.87 -9.67
CA ILE A 30 2.93 -1.25 -10.03
C ILE A 30 3.82 -0.85 -8.87
N THR A 31 4.76 -1.72 -8.52
CA THR A 31 5.81 -1.44 -7.56
C THR A 31 7.14 -1.95 -8.07
N HIS A 32 8.23 -1.31 -7.66
CA HIS A 32 9.58 -1.77 -7.95
C HIS A 32 10.54 -1.35 -6.85
N GLY A 33 11.53 -2.19 -6.56
CA GLY A 33 12.51 -1.94 -5.50
C GLY A 33 13.56 -3.03 -5.47
N LYS A 34 14.83 -2.66 -5.24
CA LYS A 34 15.94 -3.61 -4.99
C LYS A 34 16.03 -4.80 -5.98
N GLY A 35 15.81 -4.55 -7.28
CA GLY A 35 15.87 -5.57 -8.32
C GLY A 35 14.57 -6.36 -8.54
N TRP A 36 13.52 -6.05 -7.79
CA TRP A 36 12.16 -6.56 -7.98
C TRP A 36 11.29 -5.54 -8.69
N ALA A 37 10.39 -6.04 -9.52
CA ALA A 37 9.27 -5.28 -10.07
C ALA A 37 8.04 -6.20 -10.09
N ALA A 38 6.90 -5.67 -9.68
CA ALA A 38 5.65 -6.40 -9.65
C ALA A 38 4.51 -5.52 -10.14
N ALA A 39 3.51 -6.15 -10.75
CA ALA A 39 2.29 -5.51 -11.18
C ALA A 39 1.09 -6.41 -10.89
N VAL A 40 0.03 -5.81 -10.34
CA VAL A 40 -1.28 -6.45 -10.13
C VAL A 40 -2.32 -5.66 -10.93
N VAL A 41 -3.25 -6.39 -11.53
CA VAL A 41 -4.37 -5.81 -12.28
C VAL A 41 -5.65 -6.56 -11.95
N ALA A 42 -6.77 -5.87 -12.01
CA ALA A 42 -8.09 -6.46 -11.93
C ALA A 42 -9.07 -5.72 -12.85
N ALA A 43 -10.13 -6.42 -13.25
CA ALA A 43 -11.24 -5.78 -13.92
C ALA A 43 -11.97 -4.83 -12.95
N GLU A 44 -12.53 -3.74 -13.49
CA GLU A 44 -13.34 -2.77 -12.75
C GLU A 44 -14.52 -3.39 -12.00
N ALA A 45 -15.05 -4.51 -12.51
CA ALA A 45 -16.12 -5.26 -11.85
C ALA A 45 -15.66 -6.01 -10.58
N SER A 46 -14.36 -6.24 -10.39
CA SER A 46 -13.80 -7.04 -9.28
C SER A 46 -13.36 -6.19 -8.10
N CYS A 47 -12.95 -4.95 -8.34
CA CYS A 47 -12.54 -3.99 -7.33
C CYS A 47 -12.62 -2.59 -7.91
N ARG A 48 -12.80 -1.59 -7.06
CA ARG A 48 -12.77 -0.17 -7.36
C ARG A 48 -11.37 0.41 -7.29
N GLY A 49 -10.47 -0.18 -6.49
CA GLY A 49 -9.09 0.31 -6.34
C GLY A 49 -8.11 -0.79 -5.98
N LEU A 50 -6.86 -0.62 -6.39
CA LEU A 50 -5.75 -1.54 -6.11
C LEU A 50 -4.47 -0.77 -5.80
N GLY A 51 -3.81 -1.17 -4.73
CA GLY A 51 -2.49 -0.65 -4.37
C GLY A 51 -1.59 -1.79 -3.92
N LEU A 52 -0.46 -1.92 -4.61
CA LEU A 52 0.57 -2.91 -4.36
C LEU A 52 1.86 -2.18 -4.02
N ASP A 53 2.54 -2.65 -2.99
CA ASP A 53 3.82 -2.10 -2.59
C ASP A 53 4.81 -3.21 -2.20
N GLN A 54 6.09 -2.97 -2.48
CA GLN A 54 7.15 -3.94 -2.24
C GLN A 54 8.32 -3.22 -1.60
N GLU A 55 8.71 -3.70 -0.42
CA GLU A 55 9.85 -3.16 0.31
C GLU A 55 10.84 -4.25 0.68
N ALA A 56 12.11 -3.87 0.77
CA ALA A 56 13.11 -4.72 1.41
C ALA A 56 13.01 -4.52 2.92
N LEU A 57 13.09 -5.60 3.68
CA LEU A 57 13.04 -5.55 5.13
C LEU A 57 14.15 -4.62 5.65
N LEU A 58 13.75 -3.61 6.43
CA LEU A 58 14.68 -2.69 7.06
C LEU A 58 15.46 -3.40 8.18
N ASP A 59 16.74 -3.08 8.31
CA ASP A 59 17.47 -3.33 9.55
C ASP A 59 16.97 -2.37 10.65
N ASP A 60 17.17 -2.77 11.91
CA ASP A 60 16.66 -2.02 13.06
C ASP A 60 17.26 -0.62 13.16
N GLN A 61 18.53 -0.43 12.77
CA GLN A 61 19.16 0.90 12.80
C GLN A 61 18.46 1.86 11.83
N ARG A 62 18.12 1.39 10.63
CA ARG A 62 17.42 2.19 9.63
C ARG A 62 15.96 2.39 10.02
N ALA A 63 15.31 1.37 10.58
CA ALA A 63 13.95 1.47 11.08
C ALA A 63 13.84 2.52 12.21
N GLU A 64 14.77 2.54 13.17
CA GLU A 64 14.81 3.53 14.26
C GLU A 64 14.89 4.96 13.72
N ARG A 65 15.66 5.20 12.65
CA ARG A 65 15.76 6.53 12.02
C ARG A 65 14.48 6.96 11.31
N LEU A 66 13.71 6.01 10.77
CA LEU A 66 12.55 6.28 9.93
C LEU A 66 11.23 6.22 10.70
N MET A 67 11.18 5.55 11.86
CA MET A 67 9.92 5.29 12.55
C MET A 67 9.15 6.56 12.91
N GLY A 68 9.86 7.66 13.25
CA GLY A 68 9.22 8.94 13.60
C GLY A 68 8.57 9.67 12.41
N GLU A 69 8.96 9.33 11.18
CA GLU A 69 8.37 9.90 9.95
C GLU A 69 7.21 9.03 9.43
N ILE A 70 7.26 7.72 9.68
CA ILE A 70 6.34 6.73 9.11
C ILE A 70 5.18 6.42 10.06
N LEU A 71 5.46 6.28 11.35
CA LEU A 71 4.48 5.88 12.34
C LEU A 71 3.79 7.11 12.93
N THR A 72 2.49 7.00 13.10
CA THR A 72 1.67 7.90 13.89
C THR A 72 1.96 7.72 15.39
N PRO A 73 1.59 8.68 16.26
CA PRO A 73 1.79 8.54 17.69
C PRO A 73 1.16 7.26 18.29
N PRO A 74 -0.10 6.87 17.94
CA PRO A 74 -0.66 5.61 18.43
C PRO A 74 0.10 4.36 17.95
N GLU A 75 0.63 4.38 16.72
CA GLU A 75 1.45 3.28 16.19
C GLU A 75 2.80 3.17 16.93
N LEU A 76 3.42 4.30 17.30
CA LEU A 76 4.64 4.34 18.10
C LEU A 76 4.41 3.82 19.53
N GLU A 77 3.28 4.15 20.14
CA GLU A 77 2.93 3.72 21.50
C GLU A 77 2.78 2.19 21.60
N ARG A 78 2.23 1.55 20.57
CA ARG A 78 2.00 0.10 20.50
C ARG A 78 3.13 -0.67 19.78
N LEU A 79 4.22 0.00 19.42
CA LEU A 79 5.32 -0.58 18.67
C LEU A 79 6.10 -1.60 19.51
N ASP A 80 6.14 -2.85 19.06
CA ASP A 80 7.05 -3.86 19.60
C ASP A 80 8.45 -3.65 19.02
N ARG A 81 9.34 -3.07 19.84
CA ARG A 81 10.75 -2.83 19.47
C ARG A 81 11.55 -4.10 19.22
N SER A 82 11.09 -5.28 19.65
CA SER A 82 11.76 -6.55 19.33
C SER A 82 11.66 -6.94 17.85
N GLN A 83 10.73 -6.33 17.12
CA GLN A 83 10.48 -6.54 15.70
C GLN A 83 10.53 -5.22 14.91
N LEU A 84 11.34 -4.26 15.35
CA LEU A 84 11.36 -2.90 14.85
C LEU A 84 11.49 -2.82 13.32
N GLY A 85 12.48 -3.51 12.74
CA GLY A 85 12.69 -3.58 11.30
C GLY A 85 11.43 -4.00 10.53
N LEU A 86 10.75 -5.05 11.01
CA LEU A 86 9.52 -5.56 10.40
C LEU A 86 8.35 -4.59 10.58
N ALA A 87 8.11 -4.13 11.80
CA ALA A 87 6.96 -3.28 12.11
C ALA A 87 6.98 -1.97 11.31
N VAL A 88 8.16 -1.34 11.19
CA VAL A 88 8.32 -0.10 10.43
C VAL A 88 8.18 -0.36 8.93
N THR A 89 8.82 -1.41 8.39
CA THR A 89 8.71 -1.77 6.96
C THR A 89 7.27 -2.08 6.57
N LEU A 90 6.57 -2.85 7.40
CA LEU A 90 5.18 -3.26 7.17
C LEU A 90 4.24 -2.06 7.21
N THR A 91 4.41 -1.17 8.20
CA THR A 91 3.60 0.05 8.32
C THR A 91 3.79 0.96 7.11
N PHE A 92 5.04 1.18 6.71
CA PHE A 92 5.37 1.94 5.50
C PHE A 92 4.67 1.36 4.27
N SER A 93 4.88 0.06 4.01
CA SER A 93 4.40 -0.58 2.79
C SER A 93 2.87 -0.61 2.73
N LEU A 94 2.20 -0.88 3.85
CA LEU A 94 0.74 -0.85 3.92
C LEU A 94 0.17 0.56 3.66
N LYS A 95 0.82 1.62 4.18
CA LYS A 95 0.40 3.00 3.92
C LYS A 95 0.63 3.41 2.46
N GLU A 96 1.73 2.98 1.83
CA GLU A 96 1.97 3.16 0.39
C GLU A 96 0.95 2.42 -0.46
N SER A 97 0.63 1.17 -0.11
CA SER A 97 -0.44 0.39 -0.75
C SER A 97 -1.81 1.07 -0.61
N LEU A 98 -2.12 1.61 0.57
CA LEU A 98 -3.34 2.40 0.78
C LEU A 98 -3.37 3.66 -0.10
N PHE A 99 -2.26 4.39 -0.18
CA PHE A 99 -2.12 5.55 -1.06
C PHE A 99 -2.39 5.21 -2.52
N LYS A 100 -1.72 4.18 -3.04
CA LYS A 100 -1.89 3.70 -4.43
C LYS A 100 -3.32 3.24 -4.71
N THR A 101 -4.01 2.68 -3.71
CA THR A 101 -5.40 2.25 -3.80
C THR A 101 -6.36 3.44 -3.92
N LEU A 102 -6.18 4.46 -3.08
CA LEU A 102 -7.16 5.54 -2.91
C LEU A 102 -6.88 6.76 -3.78
N TYR A 103 -5.63 7.05 -4.11
CA TYR A 103 -5.27 8.23 -4.92
C TYR A 103 -6.00 8.29 -6.27
N PRO A 104 -6.11 7.20 -7.06
CA PRO A 104 -6.86 7.23 -8.32
C PRO A 104 -8.35 7.56 -8.14
N LEU A 105 -8.92 7.23 -6.96
CA LEU A 105 -10.34 7.40 -6.66
C LEU A 105 -10.67 8.78 -6.09
N THR A 106 -9.77 9.35 -5.32
CA THR A 106 -10.00 10.62 -4.61
C THR A 106 -9.32 11.79 -5.30
N ARG A 107 -8.22 11.52 -6.03
CA ARG A 107 -7.25 12.51 -6.53
C ARG A 107 -6.76 13.46 -5.44
N GLN A 108 -6.79 13.00 -4.18
CA GLN A 108 -6.28 13.71 -3.02
C GLN A 108 -4.98 13.07 -2.58
N ARG A 109 -3.92 13.88 -2.49
CA ARG A 109 -2.68 13.44 -1.87
C ARG A 109 -2.88 13.38 -0.36
N PHE A 110 -2.35 12.33 0.25
CA PHE A 110 -2.26 12.16 1.68
C PHE A 110 -0.96 11.42 2.01
N TYR A 111 -0.61 11.42 3.29
CA TYR A 111 0.72 11.08 3.77
C TYR A 111 0.63 10.14 4.99
N PHE A 112 1.77 9.73 5.55
CA PHE A 112 1.81 8.69 6.57
C PHE A 112 0.99 9.02 7.83
N GLU A 113 0.94 10.29 8.24
CA GLU A 113 0.14 10.77 9.37
C GLU A 113 -1.37 10.72 9.14
N HIS A 114 -1.80 10.54 7.89
CA HIS A 114 -3.21 10.51 7.49
C HIS A 114 -3.79 9.08 7.46
N ALA A 115 -3.01 8.07 7.83
CA ALA A 115 -3.45 6.69 7.94
C ALA A 115 -2.78 6.01 9.13
N GLU A 116 -3.51 5.09 9.76
CA GLU A 116 -3.07 4.29 10.90
C GLU A 116 -3.24 2.83 10.54
N VAL A 117 -2.19 2.01 10.66
CA VAL A 117 -2.34 0.56 10.78
C VAL A 117 -2.87 0.31 12.19
N LEU A 118 -3.94 -0.47 12.36
CA LEU A 118 -4.56 -0.76 13.66
C LEU A 118 -4.01 -2.05 14.26
N ASP A 119 -3.96 -3.09 13.44
CA ASP A 119 -3.40 -4.40 13.77
C ASP A 119 -2.94 -5.10 12.50
N TRP A 120 -2.14 -6.14 12.72
CA TRP A 120 -1.75 -7.11 11.72
C TRP A 120 -1.44 -8.44 12.40
N SER A 121 -1.54 -9.53 11.65
CA SER A 121 -1.38 -10.89 12.15
C SER A 121 -0.40 -11.69 11.30
N ALA A 122 0.12 -12.77 11.89
CA ALA A 122 1.13 -13.62 11.26
C ALA A 122 0.63 -14.38 10.02
N ASP A 123 -0.69 -14.43 9.81
CA ASP A 123 -1.34 -14.96 8.61
C ASP A 123 -1.31 -13.99 7.43
N GLY A 124 -0.72 -12.79 7.60
CA GLY A 124 -0.57 -11.82 6.52
C GLY A 124 -1.75 -10.88 6.35
N LEU A 125 -2.62 -10.75 7.35
CA LEU A 125 -3.72 -9.79 7.34
C LEU A 125 -3.38 -8.54 8.14
N ALA A 126 -3.93 -7.39 7.72
CA ALA A 126 -3.80 -6.12 8.42
C ALA A 126 -5.09 -5.30 8.33
N ARG A 127 -5.30 -4.41 9.29
CA ARG A 127 -6.35 -3.39 9.22
C ARG A 127 -5.74 -2.00 9.26
N LEU A 128 -6.25 -1.11 8.42
CA LEU A 128 -5.87 0.29 8.37
C LEU A 128 -7.08 1.18 8.62
N ARG A 129 -6.84 2.39 9.10
CA ARG A 129 -7.84 3.44 9.29
C ARG A 129 -7.37 4.74 8.65
N LEU A 130 -8.26 5.43 7.96
CA LEU A 130 -8.02 6.80 7.52
C LEU A 130 -8.16 7.78 8.68
N LEU A 131 -7.19 8.68 8.82
CA LEU A 131 -7.17 9.76 9.79
C LEU A 131 -7.49 11.12 9.14
N THR A 132 -8.05 11.11 7.93
CA THR A 132 -8.46 12.33 7.21
C THR A 132 -9.64 12.07 6.28
N ASN A 133 -10.29 13.14 5.83
CA ASN A 133 -11.33 13.08 4.81
C ASN A 133 -10.72 13.28 3.42
N LEU A 134 -10.81 12.27 2.56
CA LEU A 134 -10.33 12.32 1.18
C LEU A 134 -11.48 12.54 0.18
N SER A 135 -12.67 12.02 0.48
CA SER A 135 -13.88 12.22 -0.34
C SER A 135 -15.16 11.95 0.47
N PRO A 136 -16.36 12.18 -0.08
CA PRO A 136 -17.60 11.80 0.58
C PRO A 136 -17.71 10.31 0.91
N GLN A 137 -17.01 9.44 0.18
CA GLN A 137 -16.95 7.99 0.41
C GLN A 137 -15.78 7.58 1.32
N TRP A 138 -14.65 8.28 1.24
CA TRP A 138 -13.43 7.98 2.00
C TRP A 138 -13.20 9.05 3.08
N ARG A 139 -13.77 8.80 4.25
CA ARG A 139 -13.80 9.74 5.38
C ARG A 139 -12.86 9.31 6.50
N HIS A 140 -12.56 10.26 7.39
CA HIS A 140 -11.90 9.98 8.65
C HIS A 140 -12.64 8.86 9.40
N GLY A 141 -11.89 7.87 9.89
CA GLY A 141 -12.40 6.70 10.58
C GLY A 141 -12.80 5.54 9.67
N ALA A 142 -12.77 5.70 8.34
CA ALA A 142 -12.99 4.58 7.43
C ALA A 142 -11.87 3.54 7.61
N GLU A 143 -12.27 2.28 7.76
CA GLU A 143 -11.34 1.16 7.92
C GLU A 143 -11.26 0.32 6.65
N LEU A 144 -10.06 -0.17 6.35
CA LEU A 144 -9.75 -0.98 5.18
C LEU A 144 -8.93 -2.20 5.60
N GLN A 145 -9.10 -3.29 4.86
CA GLN A 145 -8.26 -4.48 5.01
C GLN A 145 -7.05 -4.37 4.09
N GLY A 146 -5.90 -4.79 4.62
CA GLY A 146 -4.68 -5.01 3.87
C GLY A 146 -4.26 -6.46 3.99
N GLN A 147 -3.49 -6.91 3.00
CA GLN A 147 -2.79 -8.19 3.01
C GLN A 147 -1.31 -7.95 2.83
N PHE A 148 -0.48 -8.82 3.39
CA PHE A 148 0.96 -8.79 3.16
C PHE A 148 1.57 -10.19 3.24
N CYS A 149 2.73 -10.35 2.62
CA CYS A 149 3.58 -11.51 2.85
C CYS A 149 5.05 -11.07 2.91
N LEU A 150 5.85 -11.86 3.62
CA LEU A 150 7.31 -11.70 3.69
C LEU A 150 7.95 -12.92 3.04
N GLN A 151 8.75 -12.71 2.00
CA GLN A 151 9.46 -13.77 1.29
C GLN A 151 10.88 -13.32 0.98
N ASP A 152 11.87 -14.11 1.39
CA ASP A 152 13.30 -13.87 1.10
C ASP A 152 13.78 -12.45 1.49
N GLY A 153 13.24 -11.90 2.59
CA GLY A 153 13.57 -10.54 3.06
C GLY A 153 12.87 -9.41 2.30
N HIS A 154 11.93 -9.74 1.40
CA HIS A 154 11.07 -8.79 0.70
C HIS A 154 9.65 -8.85 1.25
N LEU A 155 9.13 -7.71 1.69
CA LEU A 155 7.74 -7.55 2.09
C LEU A 155 6.93 -7.08 0.88
N LEU A 156 5.83 -7.76 0.59
CA LEU A 156 4.85 -7.36 -0.40
C LEU A 156 3.54 -7.09 0.32
N SER A 157 2.93 -5.93 0.09
CA SER A 157 1.63 -5.57 0.65
C SER A 157 0.62 -5.22 -0.43
N LEU A 158 -0.65 -5.47 -0.16
CA LEU A 158 -1.78 -5.22 -1.05
C LEU A 158 -2.95 -4.63 -0.27
N VAL A 159 -3.53 -3.56 -0.79
CA VAL A 159 -4.83 -3.03 -0.37
C VAL A 159 -5.74 -3.00 -1.59
N SER A 160 -7.01 -3.36 -1.40
CA SER A 160 -8.03 -3.32 -2.45
C SER A 160 -9.39 -2.93 -1.88
N VAL A 161 -10.22 -2.28 -2.70
CA VAL A 161 -11.55 -1.72 -2.34
C VAL A 161 -12.54 -1.87 -3.46
#